data_AF-A0A5C1Q9W1-F1
#
_entry.id   AF-A0A5C1Q9W1-F1
#
_cell.length_a   1.000
_cell.length_b   1.000
_cell.length_c   1.000
_cell.angle_alpha   90.00
_cell.angle_beta   90.00
_cell.angle_gamma   90.00
#
_symmetry.space_group_name_H-M   'P 1'
#
loop_
_entity.id
_entity.type
_entity.pdbx_description
1 polymer ?
#
loop_
_entity_poly.entity_id
_entity_poly.type
_entity_poly.pdbx_seq_one_letter_code
_entity_poly.pdbx_strand_id
1 'polypeptide(L)'
;MEYMDNANWQEVIKIDVNITNIEKVESNNSQVVMISFDGTASGEFFNGSILPGAVDTQKQISDKMLSLSARYILSGKDFMDQNCKIFIENNGIVKEGDNIFYATPKILTDSTNLKWLESASLESHVIPHKNGVEVLIFSTQYK
;
A
#
# COMPACT_ATOMS: atom_id res chain seq x y z
N MET A 1 -15.90 -7.63 -15.47
CA MET A 1 -14.63 -7.12 -16.04
C MET A 1 -13.58 -8.07 -15.51
N GLU A 2 -13.07 -8.95 -16.38
CA GLU A 2 -12.13 -10.01 -16.04
C GLU A 2 -10.85 -9.41 -15.45
N TYR A 3 -10.65 -9.57 -14.14
CA TYR A 3 -9.37 -9.34 -13.52
C TYR A 3 -8.96 -10.62 -12.82
N MET A 4 -8.28 -11.46 -13.60
CA MET A 4 -7.24 -12.45 -13.26
C MET A 4 -7.02 -13.30 -14.50
N ASP A 5 -6.58 -12.64 -15.58
CA ASP A 5 -6.27 -13.30 -16.85
C ASP A 5 -4.89 -13.95 -16.74
N ASN A 6 -4.85 -15.29 -16.67
CA ASN A 6 -3.74 -16.23 -16.86
C ASN A 6 -2.36 -16.00 -16.18
N ALA A 7 -2.20 -15.02 -15.28
CA ALA A 7 -0.98 -14.83 -14.49
C ALA A 7 -1.17 -15.31 -13.04
N ASN A 8 -0.21 -16.09 -12.51
CA ASN A 8 -0.23 -16.58 -11.13
C ASN A 8 0.21 -15.45 -10.19
N TRP A 9 -0.74 -14.65 -9.70
CA TRP A 9 -0.50 -13.61 -8.71
C TRP A 9 -0.32 -14.23 -7.32
N GLN A 10 0.76 -13.89 -6.64
CA GLN A 10 1.05 -14.35 -5.27
C GLN A 10 1.13 -13.14 -4.32
N GLU A 11 0.58 -13.29 -3.11
CA GLU A 11 0.74 -12.31 -2.03
C GLU A 11 2.22 -12.29 -1.60
N VAL A 12 2.82 -11.09 -1.58
CA VAL A 12 4.25 -10.91 -1.31
C VAL A 12 4.51 -10.04 -0.09
N ILE A 13 3.61 -9.11 0.22
CA ILE A 13 3.66 -8.29 1.43
C ILE A 13 2.23 -8.09 1.92
N LYS A 14 2.00 -8.40 3.20
CA LYS A 14 0.76 -8.09 3.91
C LYS A 14 1.05 -7.09 5.03
N ILE A 15 0.23 -6.05 5.13
CA ILE A 15 0.42 -4.91 6.04
C ILE A 15 -0.90 -4.62 6.76
N ASP A 16 -0.86 -4.63 8.10
CA ASP A 16 -1.94 -4.14 8.95
C ASP A 16 -1.64 -2.68 9.32
N VAL A 17 -2.49 -1.76 8.88
CA VAL A 17 -2.32 -0.32 9.02
C VAL A 17 -3.31 0.22 10.03
N ASN A 18 -2.82 1.01 10.99
CA ASN A 18 -3.66 1.72 11.95
C ASN A 18 -3.58 3.23 11.69
N ILE A 19 -4.74 3.88 11.57
CA ILE A 19 -4.81 5.33 11.35
C ILE A 19 -4.48 6.03 12.67
N THR A 20 -3.55 6.98 12.62
CA THR A 20 -3.07 7.71 13.81
C THR A 20 -3.50 9.16 13.83
N ASN A 21 -3.63 9.80 12.66
CA ASN A 21 -4.16 11.16 12.54
C ASN A 21 -4.84 11.40 11.20
N ILE A 22 -5.80 12.31 11.16
CA ILE A 22 -6.46 12.76 9.94
C ILE A 22 -6.48 14.28 9.92
N GLU A 23 -5.83 14.87 8.92
CA GLU A 23 -5.91 16.30 8.63
C GLU A 23 -6.72 16.49 7.34
N LYS A 24 -7.68 17.41 7.34
CA LYS A 24 -8.58 17.62 6.20
C LYS A 24 -8.69 19.10 5.85
N VAL A 25 -8.64 19.38 4.55
CA VAL A 25 -9.10 20.63 3.96
C VAL A 25 -10.27 20.35 3.03
N GLU A 26 -11.29 21.18 3.12
CA GLU A 26 -12.49 21.09 2.30
C GLU A 26 -12.86 22.47 1.76
N SER A 27 -13.37 22.46 0.54
CA SER A 27 -13.99 23.58 -0.16
C SER A 27 -15.29 23.05 -0.80
N ASN A 28 -16.13 23.94 -1.33
CA ASN A 28 -17.49 23.60 -1.78
C ASN A 28 -17.61 22.26 -2.52
N ASN A 29 -16.73 21.99 -3.49
CA ASN A 29 -16.77 20.78 -4.31
C ASN A 29 -15.44 20.01 -4.30
N SER A 30 -14.57 20.19 -3.29
CA SER A 30 -13.27 19.52 -3.28
C SER A 30 -12.74 19.31 -1.89
N GLN A 31 -12.12 18.16 -1.66
CA GLN A 31 -11.43 17.84 -0.41
C GLN A 31 -10.06 17.24 -0.64
N VAL A 32 -9.15 17.54 0.28
CA VAL A 32 -7.86 16.88 0.42
C VAL A 32 -7.75 16.39 1.86
N VAL A 33 -7.43 15.11 2.02
CA VAL A 33 -7.27 14.46 3.32
C VAL A 33 -5.86 13.90 3.39
N MET A 34 -5.14 14.19 4.48
CA MET A 34 -3.87 13.57 4.82
C MET A 34 -4.07 12.65 6.02
N ILE A 35 -3.87 11.36 5.81
CA ILE A 35 -4.07 10.32 6.81
C ILE A 35 -2.69 9.84 7.23
N SER A 36 -2.30 10.17 8.46
CA SER A 36 -1.08 9.59 9.07
C SER A 36 -1.42 8.22 9.63
N PHE A 37 -0.48 7.28 9.51
CA PHE A 37 -0.69 5.92 9.99
C PHE A 37 0.59 5.27 10.50
N ASP A 38 0.43 4.24 11.31
CA ASP A 38 1.47 3.27 11.65
C ASP A 38 0.97 1.86 11.29
N GLY A 39 1.75 0.83 11.61
CA GLY A 39 1.36 -0.53 11.29
C GLY A 39 2.49 -1.53 11.30
N THR A 40 2.12 -2.78 11.02
CA THR A 40 3.05 -3.91 10.96
C THR A 40 2.90 -4.66 9.65
N ALA A 41 4.00 -5.17 9.13
CA ALA A 41 4.02 -6.06 7.99
C ALA A 41 4.37 -7.47 8.44
N SER A 42 3.67 -8.46 7.90
CA SER A 42 3.89 -9.88 8.19
C SER A 42 3.70 -10.69 6.93
N GLY A 43 4.53 -11.69 6.70
CA GLY A 43 4.42 -12.56 5.52
C GLY A 43 5.63 -13.46 5.34
N GLU A 44 5.58 -14.27 4.28
CA GLU A 44 6.66 -15.18 3.90
C GLU A 44 7.95 -14.42 3.55
N PHE A 45 7.84 -13.33 2.79
CA PHE A 45 8.99 -12.60 2.26
C PHE A 45 9.55 -11.53 3.20
N PHE A 46 8.73 -10.97 4.09
CA PHE A 46 9.12 -9.85 4.93
C PHE A 46 8.27 -9.76 6.21
N ASN A 47 8.93 -9.44 7.32
CA ASN A 47 8.29 -9.15 8.60
C ASN A 47 8.89 -7.86 9.18
N GLY A 48 8.05 -6.91 9.61
CA GLY A 48 8.53 -5.61 10.06
C GLY A 48 7.45 -4.65 10.52
N SER A 49 7.80 -3.37 10.59
CA SER A 49 6.91 -2.28 11.01
C SER A 49 7.07 -1.05 10.15
N ILE A 50 6.03 -0.22 10.10
CA ILE A 50 6.03 1.06 9.42
C ILE A 50 6.87 2.06 10.24
N LEU A 51 7.84 2.71 9.60
CA LEU A 51 8.60 3.80 10.21
C LEU A 51 7.76 5.08 10.34
N PRO A 52 8.07 5.95 11.32
CA PRO A 52 7.40 7.24 11.46
C PRO A 52 7.44 8.09 10.18
N GLY A 53 6.36 8.83 9.93
CA GLY A 53 6.23 9.73 8.78
C GLY A 53 5.39 9.17 7.61
N ALA A 54 4.77 8.01 7.80
CA ALA A 54 3.86 7.43 6.82
C ALA A 54 2.56 8.24 6.68
N VAL A 55 2.21 8.58 5.43
CA VAL A 55 1.02 9.38 5.11
C VAL A 55 0.37 8.89 3.82
N ASP A 56 -0.96 8.79 3.82
CA ASP A 56 -1.80 8.69 2.62
C ASP A 56 -2.44 10.05 2.34
N THR A 57 -2.23 10.57 1.13
CA THR A 57 -2.89 11.79 0.67
C THR A 57 -4.01 11.45 -0.30
N GLN A 58 -5.24 11.65 0.17
CA GLN A 58 -6.44 11.43 -0.62
C GLN A 58 -6.96 12.76 -1.17
N LYS A 59 -7.38 12.76 -2.45
CA LYS A 59 -7.90 13.95 -3.13
C LYS A 59 -9.15 13.63 -3.91
N GLN A 60 -10.19 14.42 -3.69
CA GLN A 60 -11.40 14.44 -4.51
C GLN A 60 -11.63 15.87 -4.96
N ILE A 61 -11.45 16.14 -6.25
CA ILE A 61 -11.50 17.49 -6.81
C ILE A 61 -12.64 17.58 -7.82
N SER A 62 -13.67 18.35 -7.48
CA SER A 62 -14.92 18.43 -8.24
C SER A 62 -15.54 17.03 -8.40
N ASP A 63 -16.08 16.71 -9.58
CA ASP A 63 -16.69 15.41 -9.86
C ASP A 63 -15.67 14.32 -10.25
N LYS A 64 -14.38 14.53 -9.94
CA LYS A 64 -13.34 13.51 -10.19
C LYS A 64 -13.40 12.42 -9.14
N MET A 65 -13.05 11.20 -9.57
CA MET A 65 -12.85 10.07 -8.68
C MET A 65 -11.81 10.39 -7.60
N LEU A 66 -12.03 9.84 -6.40
CA LEU A 66 -11.12 9.96 -5.27
C LEU A 66 -9.79 9.26 -5.62
N SER A 67 -8.69 9.98 -5.60
CA SER A 67 -7.34 9.42 -5.76
C SER A 67 -6.67 9.27 -4.41
N LEU A 68 -5.94 8.17 -4.21
CA LEU A 68 -5.10 7.92 -3.03
C LEU A 68 -3.62 7.86 -3.42
N SER A 69 -2.74 8.27 -2.51
CA SER A 69 -1.28 8.31 -2.71
C SER A 69 -0.60 8.17 -1.35
N ALA A 70 -0.32 6.92 -0.97
CA ALA A 70 0.36 6.57 0.26
C ALA A 70 1.86 6.45 0.04
N ARG A 71 2.66 7.04 0.95
CA ARG A 71 4.12 6.90 0.97
C ARG A 71 4.58 6.54 2.37
N TYR A 72 5.32 5.44 2.47
CA TYR A 72 5.78 4.92 3.75
C TYR A 72 7.01 4.03 3.58
N ILE A 73 7.72 3.79 4.68
CA ILE A 73 8.89 2.92 4.72
C ILE A 73 8.62 1.83 5.75
N LEU A 74 8.78 0.58 5.34
CA LEU A 74 8.86 -0.56 6.24
C LEU A 74 10.30 -0.76 6.69
N SER A 75 10.50 -1.13 7.95
CA SER A 75 11.78 -1.59 8.49
C SER A 75 11.58 -2.92 9.20
N GLY A 76 12.43 -3.89 8.89
CA GLY A 76 12.24 -5.25 9.38
C GLY A 76 13.27 -6.21 8.83
N LYS A 77 12.87 -7.47 8.66
CA LYS A 77 13.70 -8.55 8.14
C LYS A 77 13.07 -9.19 6.91
N ASP A 78 13.91 -9.53 5.94
CA ASP A 78 13.52 -10.38 4.81
C ASP A 78 13.45 -11.87 5.18
N PHE A 79 13.07 -12.71 4.23
CA PHE A 79 12.95 -14.16 4.39
C PHE A 79 14.27 -14.90 4.64
N MET A 80 15.41 -14.21 4.51
CA MET A 80 16.73 -14.72 4.87
C MET A 80 17.21 -14.19 6.24
N ASP A 81 16.29 -13.62 7.03
CA ASP A 81 16.52 -13.00 8.34
C ASP A 81 17.48 -11.78 8.29
N GLN A 82 17.66 -11.15 7.12
CA GLN A 82 18.50 -9.97 6.97
C GLN A 82 17.69 -8.70 7.20
N ASN A 83 18.25 -7.78 8.00
CA ASN A 83 17.63 -6.48 8.23
C ASN A 83 17.60 -5.67 6.93
N CYS A 84 16.43 -5.14 6.60
CA CYS A 84 16.24 -4.32 5.41
C CYS A 84 15.10 -3.32 5.57
N LYS A 85 15.00 -2.42 4.60
CA LYS A 85 13.94 -1.43 4.46
C LYS A 85 13.27 -1.54 3.10
N ILE A 86 11.99 -1.21 3.08
CA ILE A 86 11.18 -1.21 1.86
C ILE A 86 10.42 0.11 1.83
N PHE A 87 10.77 0.99 0.90
CA PHE A 87 9.94 2.15 0.57
C PHE A 87 8.80 1.70 -0.35
N ILE A 88 7.58 2.15 -0.04
CA ILE A 88 6.39 1.87 -0.82
C ILE A 88 5.70 3.19 -1.15
N GLU A 89 5.55 3.46 -2.44
CA GLU A 89 4.60 4.45 -2.95
C GLU A 89 3.39 3.71 -3.53
N ASN A 90 2.23 3.84 -2.89
CA ASN A 90 1.01 3.16 -3.30
C ASN A 90 -0.03 4.18 -3.83
N ASN A 91 -0.28 4.15 -5.14
CA ASN A 91 -1.21 5.08 -5.79
C ASN A 91 -2.42 4.33 -6.34
N GLY A 92 -3.62 4.86 -6.12
CA GLY A 92 -4.87 4.23 -6.55
C GLY A 92 -5.98 5.23 -6.85
N ILE A 93 -7.06 4.73 -7.43
CA ILE A 93 -8.29 5.47 -7.67
C ILE A 93 -9.44 4.65 -7.07
N VAL A 94 -10.19 5.27 -6.17
CA VAL A 94 -11.37 4.68 -5.56
C VAL A 94 -12.55 4.85 -6.52
N LYS A 95 -13.17 3.73 -6.90
CA LYS A 95 -14.42 3.72 -7.66
C LYS A 95 -15.60 3.65 -6.69
N GLU A 96 -16.71 4.30 -7.06
CA GLU A 96 -17.92 4.29 -6.23
C GLU A 96 -18.48 2.85 -6.09
N GLY A 97 -18.81 2.47 -4.87
CA GLY A 97 -19.44 1.18 -4.55
C GLY A 97 -18.48 0.04 -4.22
N ASP A 98 -17.17 0.24 -4.34
CA ASP A 98 -16.17 -0.80 -4.01
C ASP A 98 -15.82 -0.78 -2.51
N ASN A 99 -15.92 -1.95 -1.87
CA ASN A 99 -15.44 -2.18 -0.50
C ASN A 99 -13.94 -2.51 -0.44
N ILE A 100 -13.28 -2.64 -1.59
CA ILE A 100 -11.85 -2.92 -1.74
C ILE A 100 -11.28 -1.87 -2.68
N PHE A 101 -10.20 -1.20 -2.27
CA PHE A 101 -9.51 -0.26 -3.14
C PHE A 101 -8.32 -0.92 -3.80
N TYR A 102 -8.20 -0.72 -5.11
CA TYR A 102 -7.09 -1.23 -5.90
C TYR A 102 -6.07 -0.12 -6.12
N ALA A 103 -4.80 -0.47 -5.97
CA ALA A 103 -3.69 0.45 -6.17
C ALA A 103 -2.50 -0.26 -6.81
N THR A 104 -1.58 0.51 -7.37
CA THR A 104 -0.38 0.02 -8.06
C THR A 104 0.86 0.49 -7.29
N PRO A 105 1.42 -0.38 -6.43
CA PRO A 105 2.62 -0.04 -5.66
C PRO A 105 3.85 0.14 -6.53
N LYS A 106 4.73 1.05 -6.11
CA LYS A 106 6.12 1.12 -6.53
C LYS A 106 7.02 0.90 -5.33
N ILE A 107 7.99 0.02 -5.46
CA ILE A 107 8.84 -0.43 -4.36
C ILE A 107 10.30 -0.08 -4.64
N LEU A 108 11.02 0.32 -3.57
CA LEU A 108 12.47 0.41 -3.51
C LEU A 108 12.94 -0.30 -2.24
N THR A 109 13.98 -1.13 -2.31
CA THR A 109 14.51 -1.85 -1.14
C THR A 109 16.03 -1.95 -1.15
N ASP A 110 16.62 -2.01 0.05
CA ASP A 110 18.03 -2.32 0.25
C ASP A 110 18.29 -3.82 0.48
N SER A 111 17.26 -4.69 0.51
CA SER A 111 17.45 -6.14 0.52
C SER A 111 17.78 -6.66 -0.88
N THR A 112 18.90 -7.37 -0.99
CA THR A 112 19.25 -8.11 -2.21
C THR A 112 18.24 -9.23 -2.51
N ASN A 113 17.69 -9.87 -1.48
CA ASN A 113 16.74 -11.00 -1.62
C ASN A 113 15.35 -10.53 -2.10
N LEU A 114 14.98 -9.28 -1.80
CA LEU A 114 13.73 -8.67 -2.21
C LEU A 114 13.87 -7.71 -3.41
N LYS A 115 15.09 -7.61 -3.99
CA LYS A 115 15.40 -6.63 -5.04
C LYS A 115 14.51 -6.77 -6.28
N TRP A 116 14.00 -7.96 -6.53
CA TRP A 116 13.10 -8.24 -7.65
C TRP A 116 11.78 -7.46 -7.56
N LEU A 117 11.34 -7.03 -6.37
CA LEU A 117 10.14 -6.20 -6.17
C LEU A 117 10.23 -4.84 -6.89
N GLU A 118 11.43 -4.30 -7.11
CA GLU A 118 11.61 -2.99 -7.76
C GLU A 118 11.23 -3.00 -9.24
N SER A 119 11.27 -4.18 -9.87
CA SER A 119 10.94 -4.39 -11.29
C SER A 119 9.71 -5.28 -11.49
N ALA A 120 9.07 -5.74 -10.41
CA ALA A 120 7.92 -6.61 -10.45
C ALA A 120 6.66 -5.88 -10.94
N SER A 121 5.75 -6.62 -11.56
CA SER A 121 4.38 -6.15 -11.76
C SER A 121 3.64 -6.30 -10.44
N LEU A 122 3.20 -5.20 -9.84
CA LEU A 122 2.58 -5.16 -8.52
C LEU A 122 1.14 -4.64 -8.58
N GLU A 123 0.28 -5.26 -7.78
CA GLU A 123 -1.07 -4.79 -7.48
C GLU A 123 -1.25 -4.83 -5.96
N SER A 124 -2.02 -3.91 -5.39
CA SER A 124 -2.42 -4.02 -3.99
C SER A 124 -3.91 -3.88 -3.79
N HIS A 125 -4.44 -4.67 -2.86
CA HIS A 125 -5.82 -4.60 -2.37
C HIS A 125 -5.80 -3.97 -0.99
N VAL A 126 -6.56 -2.89 -0.83
CA VAL A 126 -6.72 -2.16 0.42
C VAL A 126 -8.10 -2.45 0.97
N ILE A 127 -8.15 -3.15 2.11
CA ILE A 127 -9.36 -3.71 2.71
C ILE A 127 -9.62 -2.98 4.02
N PRO A 128 -10.70 -2.18 4.14
CA PRO A 128 -11.02 -1.47 5.37
C PRO A 128 -11.34 -2.40 6.54
N HIS A 129 -10.87 -2.04 7.73
CA HIS A 129 -11.34 -2.60 9.00
C HIS A 129 -11.55 -1.48 10.03
N LYS A 130 -11.96 -1.85 11.25
CA LYS A 130 -12.45 -0.92 12.27
C LYS A 130 -11.51 0.27 12.58
N ASN A 131 -10.19 0.06 12.53
CA ASN A 131 -9.18 1.03 12.98
C ASN A 131 -8.22 1.48 11.86
N GLY A 132 -8.43 1.01 10.63
CA GLY A 132 -7.52 1.29 9.53
C GLY A 132 -7.78 0.36 8.34
N VAL A 133 -6.70 -0.11 7.72
CA VAL A 133 -6.78 -0.94 6.50
C VAL A 133 -5.80 -2.10 6.55
N GLU A 134 -6.19 -3.22 5.97
CA GLU A 134 -5.26 -4.28 5.57
C GLU A 134 -4.85 -4.02 4.12
N VAL A 135 -3.53 -3.98 3.87
CA VAL A 135 -2.97 -3.83 2.53
C VAL A 135 -2.30 -5.14 2.15
N LEU A 136 -2.81 -5.78 1.11
CA LEU A 136 -2.24 -6.98 0.51
C LEU A 136 -1.59 -6.60 -0.81
N ILE A 137 -0.28 -6.82 -0.95
CA ILE A 137 0.48 -6.57 -2.18
C ILE A 137 0.74 -7.91 -2.87
N PHE A 138 0.42 -7.97 -4.16
CA PHE A 138 0.58 -9.14 -5.01
C PHE A 138 1.62 -8.88 -6.11
N SER A 139 2.30 -9.94 -6.53
CA SER A 139 3.21 -9.94 -7.69
C SER A 139 2.95 -11.13 -8.61
N THR A 140 3.16 -10.95 -9.91
CA THR A 140 3.22 -12.06 -10.89
C THR A 140 4.62 -12.66 -11.06
N GLN A 141 5.64 -11.97 -10.52
CA GLN A 141 7.02 -12.40 -10.53
C GLN A 141 7.39 -12.79 -9.10
N TYR A 142 7.51 -14.08 -8.82
CA TYR A 142 8.09 -14.58 -7.57
C TYR A 142 9.35 -15.37 -7.95
N LYS A 143 10.45 -15.13 -7.26
CA LYS A 143 11.76 -15.77 -7.50
C LYS A 143 12.27 -16.41 -6.22
#